data_AF-A0A7C7Y6C4-F1
#
_entry.id   AF-A0A7C7Y6C4-F1
#
_cell.length_a   1.000
_cell.length_b   1.000
_cell.length_c   1.000
_cell.angle_alpha   90.00
_cell.angle_beta   90.00
_cell.angle_gamma   90.00
#
_symmetry.space_group_name_H-M   'P 1'
#
loop_
_entity.id
_entity.type
_entity.pdbx_description
1 polymer ?
#
loop_
_entity_poly.entity_id
_entity_poly.type
_entity_poly.pdbx_seq_one_letter_code
_entity_poly.pdbx_strand_id
1 'polypeptide(L)'
;YLGVLYTLRPAHMGGLPEIGRTHFERAIELSNGRNLMAKVFFARSYARLIFDRELHDELLIEVVEADPVAPGFTLSNTLAQEQAEELLLDADEYF
;
A
#
# COMPACT_ATOMS: atom_id res chain seq x y z
N TYR A 1 -1.64 -4.42 -8.99
CA TYR A 1 -1.61 -3.42 -10.08
C TYR A 1 -2.97 -2.85 -10.42
N LEU A 2 -4.04 -3.64 -10.63
CA LEU A 2 -5.39 -3.08 -10.86
C LEU A 2 -5.86 -2.14 -9.73
N GLY A 3 -5.47 -2.41 -8.48
CA GLY A 3 -5.71 -1.52 -7.34
C GLY A 3 -5.30 -0.08 -7.62
N VAL A 4 -4.05 0.13 -8.04
CA VAL A 4 -3.50 1.45 -8.39
C VAL A 4 -4.29 2.13 -9.50
N LEU A 5 -4.70 1.37 -10.54
CA LEU A 5 -5.43 1.93 -11.68
C LEU A 5 -6.81 2.46 -11.28
N TYR A 6 -7.53 1.74 -10.42
CA TYR A 6 -8.85 2.15 -9.95
C TYR A 6 -8.81 3.29 -8.92
N THR A 7 -7.64 3.53 -8.32
CA THR A 7 -7.39 4.63 -7.37
C THR A 7 -6.65 5.82 -8.00
N LEU A 8 -6.54 5.89 -9.34
CA LEU A 8 -5.94 7.06 -10.01
C LEU A 8 -6.79 8.33 -9.88
N ARG A 9 -8.10 8.19 -9.65
CA ARG A 9 -9.03 9.31 -9.49
C ARG A 9 -9.91 9.10 -8.27
N PRO A 10 -10.26 10.16 -7.53
CA PRO A 10 -11.24 10.08 -6.47
C PRO A 10 -12.63 9.65 -6.98
N ALA A 11 -13.48 9.11 -6.10
CA ALA A 11 -14.84 8.71 -6.45
C ALA A 11 -15.67 9.85 -7.06
N HIS A 12 -15.53 11.07 -6.52
CA HIS A 12 -16.23 12.26 -7.01
C HIS A 12 -15.75 12.74 -8.40
N MET A 13 -14.62 12.20 -8.91
CA MET A 13 -14.11 12.43 -10.27
C MET A 13 -14.26 11.19 -11.16
N GLY A 14 -15.12 10.24 -10.79
CA GLY A 14 -15.41 9.03 -11.58
C GLY A 14 -14.41 7.89 -11.40
N GLY A 15 -13.63 7.88 -10.31
CA GLY A 15 -12.84 6.73 -9.89
C GLY A 15 -13.68 5.66 -9.19
N LEU A 16 -13.10 4.48 -8.99
CA LEU A 16 -13.73 3.36 -8.28
C LEU A 16 -12.82 2.86 -7.14
N PRO A 17 -12.56 3.69 -6.10
CA PRO A 17 -11.58 3.39 -5.07
C PRO A 17 -11.85 2.07 -4.36
N GLU A 18 -13.12 1.76 -4.10
CA GLU A 18 -13.53 0.52 -3.42
C GLU A 18 -13.18 -0.74 -4.23
N ILE A 19 -13.33 -0.68 -5.57
CA ILE A 19 -12.85 -1.77 -6.43
C ILE A 19 -11.32 -1.85 -6.34
N GLY A 20 -10.65 -0.71 -6.32
CA GLY A 20 -9.20 -0.62 -6.11
C GLY A 20 -8.75 -1.31 -4.83
N ARG A 21 -9.43 -1.04 -3.71
CA ARG A 21 -9.21 -1.68 -2.41
C ARG A 21 -9.28 -3.21 -2.50
N THR A 22 -10.34 -3.76 -3.09
CA THR A 22 -10.49 -5.21 -3.21
C THR A 22 -9.33 -5.86 -3.97
N HIS A 23 -8.75 -5.17 -4.95
CA HIS A 23 -7.58 -5.67 -5.67
C HIS A 23 -6.30 -5.63 -4.85
N PHE A 24 -6.15 -4.66 -3.94
CA PHE A 24 -5.03 -4.64 -3.01
C PHE A 24 -5.15 -5.77 -1.98
N GLU A 25 -6.30 -5.91 -1.34
CA GLU A 25 -6.60 -6.98 -0.38
C GLU A 25 -6.37 -8.36 -1.02
N ARG A 26 -6.87 -8.56 -2.25
CA ARG A 26 -6.67 -9.81 -2.98
C ARG A 26 -5.19 -10.08 -3.31
N ALA A 27 -4.41 -9.05 -3.64
CA ALA A 27 -2.98 -9.21 -3.91
C ALA A 27 -2.21 -9.63 -2.65
N ILE A 28 -2.56 -9.06 -1.49
CA ILE A 28 -2.00 -9.44 -0.20
C ILE A 28 -2.35 -10.90 0.11
N GLU A 29 -3.62 -11.28 -0.02
CA GLU A 29 -4.12 -12.64 0.23
C GLU A 29 -3.41 -13.68 -0.66
N LEU A 30 -3.32 -13.44 -1.98
CA LEU A 30 -2.68 -14.37 -2.92
C LEU A 30 -1.20 -14.59 -2.63
N SER A 31 -0.52 -13.58 -2.08
CA SER A 31 0.88 -13.71 -1.66
C SER A 31 1.04 -14.35 -0.28
N ASN A 32 -0.06 -14.59 0.44
CA ASN A 32 -0.09 -14.90 1.88
C ASN A 32 0.67 -13.85 2.70
N GLY A 33 0.49 -12.57 2.37
CA GLY A 33 1.19 -11.45 3.02
C GLY A 33 2.67 -11.29 2.69
N ARG A 34 3.27 -12.18 1.89
CA ARG A 34 4.71 -12.15 1.58
C ARG A 34 5.13 -11.05 0.61
N ASN A 35 4.19 -10.47 -0.14
CA ASN A 35 4.47 -9.36 -1.04
C ASN A 35 4.19 -8.03 -0.33
N LEU A 36 5.20 -7.49 0.36
CA LEU A 36 5.07 -6.27 1.15
C LEU A 36 4.77 -5.05 0.28
N MET A 37 5.25 -5.04 -0.96
CA MET A 37 5.01 -3.95 -1.91
C MET A 37 3.52 -3.74 -2.20
N ALA A 38 2.69 -4.77 -2.08
CA ALA A 38 1.24 -4.63 -2.21
C ALA A 38 0.63 -3.71 -1.14
N LYS A 39 1.11 -3.80 0.11
CA LYS A 39 0.69 -2.94 1.23
C LYS A 39 1.17 -1.50 1.04
N VAL A 40 2.42 -1.31 0.60
CA VAL A 40 2.97 0.02 0.29
C VAL A 40 2.15 0.73 -0.79
N PHE A 41 1.80 0.04 -1.87
CA PHE A 41 0.93 0.62 -2.89
C PHE A 41 -0.48 0.88 -2.36
N PHE A 42 -1.00 0.03 -1.47
CA PHE A 42 -2.30 0.24 -0.88
C PHE A 42 -2.35 1.52 -0.02
N ALA A 43 -1.36 1.72 0.85
CA ALA A 43 -1.22 2.94 1.64
C ALA A 43 -1.07 4.19 0.76
N ARG A 44 -0.12 4.15 -0.19
CA ARG A 44 0.19 5.30 -1.06
C ARG A 44 -0.94 5.66 -2.04
N SER A 45 -1.63 4.67 -2.60
CA SER A 45 -2.61 4.91 -3.67
C SER A 45 -4.05 4.94 -3.20
N TYR A 46 -4.43 4.18 -2.17
CA TYR A 46 -5.80 4.19 -1.64
C TYR A 46 -5.91 5.02 -0.37
N ALA A 47 -5.13 4.74 0.67
CA ALA A 47 -5.30 5.40 1.97
C ALA A 47 -5.11 6.93 1.87
N ARG A 48 -4.08 7.37 1.14
CA ARG A 48 -3.89 8.79 0.78
C ARG A 48 -5.05 9.36 -0.04
N LEU A 49 -5.58 8.63 -1.01
CA LEU A 49 -6.70 9.08 -1.87
C LEU A 49 -7.97 9.38 -1.08
N ILE A 50 -8.26 8.56 -0.06
CA ILE A 50 -9.44 8.71 0.79
C ILE A 50 -9.17 9.50 2.07
N PHE A 51 -7.96 10.05 2.23
CA PHE A 51 -7.51 10.77 3.42
C PHE A 51 -7.61 9.94 4.72
N ASP A 52 -7.35 8.63 4.64
CA ASP A 52 -7.33 7.71 5.78
C ASP A 52 -5.90 7.54 6.29
N ARG A 53 -5.52 8.38 7.26
CA ARG A 53 -4.18 8.34 7.88
C ARG A 53 -3.97 7.09 8.73
N GLU A 54 -5.00 6.62 9.42
CA GLU A 54 -4.90 5.44 10.29
C GLU A 54 -4.56 4.19 9.46
N LEU A 55 -5.29 3.96 8.36
CA LEU A 55 -5.00 2.87 7.44
C LEU A 55 -3.63 3.02 6.77
N HIS A 56 -3.23 4.25 6.42
CA HIS A 56 -1.92 4.52 5.84
C HIS A 56 -0.80 4.07 6.79
N ASP A 57 -0.83 4.55 8.03
CA ASP A 57 0.24 4.31 8.99
C ASP A 57 0.26 2.83 9.42
N GLU A 58 -0.91 2.21 9.63
CA GLU A 58 -1.03 0.78 9.95
C GLU A 58 -0.33 -0.09 8.89
N LEU A 59 -0.67 0.10 7.61
CA LEU A 59 -0.11 -0.69 6.51
C LEU A 59 1.41 -0.51 6.37
N LEU A 60 1.92 0.70 6.60
CA LEU A 60 3.35 0.98 6.44
C LEU A 60 4.16 0.49 7.63
N ILE A 61 3.65 0.63 8.86
CA ILE A 61 4.30 0.07 10.05
C ILE A 61 4.40 -1.45 9.92
N GLU A 62 3.33 -2.13 9.49
CA GLU A 62 3.38 -3.58 9.22
C GLU A 62 4.44 -3.98 8.18
N VAL A 63 4.72 -3.12 7.21
CA VAL A 63 5.77 -3.37 6.20
C VAL A 63 7.16 -3.21 6.82
N VAL A 64 7.37 -2.13 7.59
CA VAL A 64 8.65 -1.85 8.27
C VAL A 64 9.00 -2.96 9.26
N GLU A 65 8.02 -3.46 10.02
CA GLU A 65 8.24 -4.49 11.04
C GLU A 65 8.34 -5.92 10.48
N ALA A 66 7.95 -6.15 9.23
CA ALA A 66 7.96 -7.49 8.63
C ALA A 66 9.39 -8.01 8.32
N ASP A 67 9.56 -9.33 8.31
CA ASP A 67 10.77 -9.95 7.76
C ASP A 67 10.75 -9.83 6.22
N PRO A 68 11.71 -9.11 5.59
CA PRO A 68 11.73 -8.98 4.13
C PRO A 68 12.11 -10.29 3.43
N VAL A 69 12.73 -11.25 4.11
CA VAL A 69 13.26 -12.47 3.51
C VAL A 69 12.14 -13.45 3.16
N ALA A 70 11.75 -13.44 1.89
CA ALA A 70 10.77 -14.38 1.34
C ALA A 70 11.19 -14.86 -0.06
N PRO A 71 11.12 -16.18 -0.37
CA PRO A 71 11.47 -16.70 -1.68
C PRO A 71 10.73 -15.99 -2.82
N GLY A 72 11.47 -15.38 -3.74
CA GLY A 72 10.92 -14.62 -4.87
C GLY A 72 10.49 -13.18 -4.56
N PHE A 73 10.57 -12.73 -3.30
CA PHE A 73 10.14 -11.40 -2.87
C PHE A 73 11.22 -10.59 -2.13
N THR A 74 12.32 -11.20 -1.67
CA THR A 74 13.33 -10.53 -0.81
C THR A 74 13.72 -9.14 -1.30
N LEU A 75 14.19 -9.01 -2.54
CA LEU A 75 14.60 -7.70 -3.08
C LEU A 75 13.44 -6.69 -3.10
N SER A 76 12.25 -7.13 -3.54
CA SER A 76 11.07 -6.25 -3.59
C SER A 76 10.59 -5.85 -2.20
N ASN A 77 10.76 -6.72 -1.20
CA ASN A 77 10.35 -6.46 0.17
C ASN A 77 11.32 -5.51 0.85
N THR A 78 12.62 -5.65 0.64
CA THR A 78 13.61 -4.68 1.12
C THR A 78 13.31 -3.28 0.55
N LEU A 79 13.03 -3.18 -0.75
CA LEU A 79 12.63 -1.91 -1.36
C LEU A 79 11.28 -1.39 -0.83
N ALA A 80 10.36 -2.29 -0.47
CA ALA A 80 9.08 -1.91 0.12
C ALA A 80 9.28 -1.26 1.50
N GLN A 81 10.23 -1.74 2.31
CA GLN A 81 10.56 -1.16 3.60
C GLN A 81 11.14 0.24 3.47
N GLU A 82 12.11 0.43 2.56
CA GLU A 82 12.68 1.77 2.27
C GLU A 82 11.57 2.77 1.88
N GLN A 83 10.67 2.38 0.97
CA GLN A 83 9.55 3.24 0.58
C GLN A 83 8.53 3.46 1.70
N ALA A 84 8.34 2.49 2.59
CA ALA A 84 7.41 2.63 3.70
C ALA A 84 7.92 3.65 4.73
N GLU A 85 9.22 3.63 5.03
CA GLU A 85 9.87 4.61 5.90
C GLU A 85 9.76 6.03 5.31
N GLU A 86 10.05 6.19 4.02
CA GLU A 86 9.89 7.48 3.32
C GLU A 86 8.44 7.99 3.39
N LEU A 87 7.46 7.12 3.11
CA LEU A 87 6.05 7.51 3.12
C LEU A 87 5.53 7.87 4.52
N LEU A 88 6.06 7.26 5.58
CA LEU A 88 5.75 7.60 6.98
C LEU A 88 6.35 8.95 7.36
N LEU A 89 7.58 9.26 6.93
CA LEU A 89 8.21 10.56 7.16
C LEU A 89 7.45 11.70 6.49
N ASP A 90 6.96 11.47 5.27
CA ASP A 90 6.19 12.46 4.50
C ASP A 90 4.71 12.55 4.91
N ALA A 91 4.24 11.72 5.85
CA ALA A 91 2.82 11.62 6.17
C ALA A 91 2.24 12.94 6.73
N ASP A 92 2.99 13.65 7.56
CA ASP A 92 2.55 14.91 8.17
C ASP A 92 2.43 16.07 7.16
N GLU A 93 3.09 15.99 6.01
CA GLU A 93 2.96 17.00 4.95
C GLU A 93 1.73 16.72 4.05
N TYR A 94 1.30 15.46 3.97
CA TYR A 94 0.21 15.04 3.09
C TYR A 94 -1.18 15.07 3.75
N PHE A 95 -1.29 14.66 5.01
CA PHE A 95 -2.55 14.57 5.78
C PHE A 95 -2.74 15.77 6.71
#